data_AF-A0A845QYK5-F1
#
_entry.id   AF-A0A845QYK5-F1
#
_cell.length_a   1.000
_cell.length_b   1.000
_cell.length_c   1.000
_cell.angle_alpha   90.00
_cell.angle_beta   90.00
_cell.angle_gamma   90.00
#
_symmetry.space_group_name_H-M   'P 1'
#
loop_
_entity.id
_entity.type
_entity.pdbx_description
1 polymer ?
#
loop_
_entity_poly.entity_id
_entity_poly.type
_entity_poly.pdbx_seq_one_letter_code
_entity_poly.pdbx_strand_id
1 'polypeptide(L)'
;MFTNNLSQGKIKKKQFNNIIEFAKELISKNEVENYDHNGTGPQVHPIFNLIKLLGANIPIDYGAYIIKNNPKSLPRIDTEEFLFSIVSEVNKKGEIAYNLLNEIKTTADINANLNSDLILPWVWNRDRLLQSLSRIGENRLFDFWKEDKNHRLHLWLPMGIFWVEGGNHSILTGIIQGEGKIIPKKISDISDIYKYVKCDGKYFIRIEDNEIISKVQNVEFAAIFEIGRIMIEKNICYKNIVDYSNKV
;
A
#
# COMPACT_ATOMS: atom_id res chain seq x y z
N MET A 1 15.37 -24.13 9.66
CA MET A 1 16.77 -23.65 9.72
C MET A 1 16.80 -22.39 10.57
N PHE A 2 17.27 -22.48 11.81
CA PHE A 2 17.46 -21.33 12.70
C PHE A 2 18.73 -20.56 12.28
N THR A 3 18.63 -19.81 11.19
CA THR A 3 19.66 -18.84 10.81
C THR A 3 19.48 -17.58 11.66
N ASN A 4 20.33 -17.47 12.68
CA ASN A 4 20.65 -16.30 13.50
C ASN A 4 19.75 -15.05 13.31
N ASN A 5 18.68 -14.94 14.11
CA ASN A 5 17.69 -13.84 14.06
C ASN A 5 18.31 -12.43 14.12
N LEU A 6 19.49 -12.29 14.74
CA LEU A 6 20.24 -11.03 14.82
C LEU A 6 20.81 -10.57 13.47
N SER A 7 21.29 -11.49 12.62
CA SER A 7 21.81 -11.13 11.29
C SER A 7 20.67 -10.76 10.34
N GLN A 8 19.56 -11.49 10.38
CA GLN A 8 18.35 -11.16 9.62
C GLN A 8 17.80 -9.78 10.01
N GLY A 9 17.77 -9.43 11.30
CA GLY A 9 17.32 -8.11 11.76
C GLY A 9 18.20 -6.96 11.27
N LYS A 10 19.53 -7.15 11.24
CA LYS A 10 20.47 -6.15 10.69
C LYS A 10 20.29 -5.96 9.18
N ILE A 11 20.07 -7.05 8.44
CA ILE A 11 19.81 -7.00 6.99
C ILE A 11 18.52 -6.22 6.71
N LYS A 12 17.42 -6.56 7.40
CA LYS A 12 16.14 -5.85 7.26
C LYS A 12 16.26 -4.35 7.51
N LYS A 13 16.97 -3.94 8.57
CA LYS A 13 17.20 -2.51 8.87
C LYS A 13 18.03 -1.81 7.80
N LYS A 14 19.06 -2.47 7.26
CA LYS A 14 19.86 -1.91 6.15
C LYS A 14 19.00 -1.73 4.88
N GLN A 15 18.20 -2.73 4.53
CA GLN A 15 17.27 -2.65 3.39
C GLN A 15 16.27 -1.50 3.56
N PHE A 16 15.67 -1.38 4.74
CA PHE A 16 14.78 -0.26 5.07
C PHE A 16 15.47 1.09 4.84
N ASN A 17 16.66 1.30 5.44
CA ASN A 17 17.39 2.56 5.30
C ASN A 17 17.69 2.89 3.83
N ASN A 18 18.15 1.90 3.05
CA ASN A 18 18.41 2.10 1.62
C ASN A 18 17.15 2.53 0.85
N ILE A 19 15.98 1.96 1.17
CA ILE A 19 14.70 2.35 0.55
C ILE A 19 14.36 3.80 0.92
N ILE A 20 14.51 4.18 2.19
CA ILE A 20 14.22 5.55 2.65
C ILE A 20 15.18 6.57 2.02
N GLU A 21 16.47 6.25 1.92
CA GLU A 21 17.47 7.08 1.24
C GLU A 21 17.09 7.27 -0.23
N PHE A 22 16.80 6.18 -0.95
CA PHE A 22 16.38 6.23 -2.35
C PHE A 22 15.08 7.04 -2.54
N ALA A 23 14.11 6.90 -1.64
CA ALA A 23 12.86 7.67 -1.69
C ALA A 23 13.11 9.18 -1.53
N LYS A 24 13.99 9.57 -0.60
CA LYS A 24 14.40 10.97 -0.41
C LYS A 24 15.12 11.51 -1.64
N GLU A 25 16.07 10.76 -2.18
CA GLU A 25 16.77 11.11 -3.42
C GLU A 25 15.80 11.32 -4.59
N LEU A 26 14.83 10.39 -4.76
CA LEU A 26 13.82 10.49 -5.80
C LEU A 26 12.93 11.72 -5.66
N ILE A 27 12.48 12.03 -4.43
CA ILE A 27 11.69 13.24 -4.15
C ILE A 27 12.51 14.50 -4.45
N SER A 28 13.73 14.60 -3.93
CA SER A 28 14.59 15.78 -4.16
C SER A 28 14.95 15.95 -5.64
N LYS A 29 15.20 14.85 -6.36
CA LYS A 29 15.46 14.92 -7.81
C LYS A 29 14.24 15.43 -8.58
N ASN A 30 13.05 14.97 -8.21
CA ASN A 30 11.80 15.41 -8.82
C ASN A 30 11.49 16.89 -8.52
N GLU A 31 11.84 17.38 -7.33
CA GLU A 31 11.75 18.80 -6.96
C GLU A 31 12.68 19.67 -7.81
N VAL A 32 13.84 19.19 -8.22
CA VAL A 32 14.79 19.95 -9.06
C VAL A 32 14.41 19.92 -10.55
N GLU A 33 14.11 18.73 -11.09
CA GLU A 33 13.93 18.55 -12.54
C GLU A 33 12.58 19.05 -13.07
N ASN A 34 11.51 19.02 -12.27
CA ASN A 34 10.19 19.49 -12.72
C ASN A 34 10.04 21.02 -12.72
N TYR A 35 11.01 21.76 -12.19
CA TYR A 35 11.07 23.22 -12.38
C TYR A 35 11.47 23.59 -13.82
N ASP A 36 12.11 22.68 -14.57
CA ASP A 36 12.76 22.98 -15.86
C ASP A 36 11.91 22.62 -17.10
N HIS A 37 10.90 21.76 -16.95
CA HIS A 37 10.07 21.31 -18.07
C HIS A 37 8.72 22.06 -18.15
N ASN A 38 8.73 23.22 -18.83
CA ASN A 38 7.55 23.92 -19.35
C ASN A 38 6.41 24.20 -18.36
N GLY A 39 6.68 24.24 -17.05
CA GLY A 39 5.67 24.52 -16.02
C GLY A 39 4.58 23.45 -15.84
N THR A 40 4.75 22.26 -16.43
CA THR A 40 3.81 21.14 -16.25
C THR A 40 4.57 19.92 -15.74
N GLY A 41 4.75 19.87 -14.41
CA GLY A 41 5.23 18.66 -13.75
C GLY A 41 4.30 17.45 -14.01
N PRO A 42 4.74 16.21 -13.74
CA PRO A 42 3.93 15.03 -13.93
C PRO A 42 2.65 15.12 -13.09
N GLN A 43 1.50 14.72 -13.67
CA GLN A 43 0.21 14.70 -12.96
C GLN A 43 0.25 13.85 -11.68
N VAL A 44 1.19 12.91 -11.58
CA VAL A 44 1.39 12.01 -10.44
C VAL A 44 2.88 11.99 -10.10
N HIS A 45 3.21 12.26 -8.84
CA HIS A 45 4.60 12.30 -8.36
C HIS A 45 5.31 10.94 -8.57
N PRO A 46 6.55 10.87 -9.09
CA PRO A 46 7.24 9.59 -9.37
C PRO A 46 7.43 8.66 -8.17
N ILE A 47 7.32 9.18 -6.94
CA ILE A 47 7.34 8.39 -5.71
C ILE A 47 6.29 7.26 -5.72
N PHE A 48 5.15 7.45 -6.40
CA PHE A 48 4.12 6.41 -6.51
C PHE A 48 4.60 5.21 -7.35
N ASN A 49 5.52 5.42 -8.29
CA ASN A 49 6.16 4.32 -9.02
C ASN A 49 7.06 3.50 -8.09
N LEU A 50 7.80 4.16 -7.18
CA LEU A 50 8.60 3.47 -6.17
C LEU A 50 7.71 2.70 -5.19
N ILE A 51 6.64 3.32 -4.67
CA ILE A 51 5.69 2.68 -3.76
C ILE A 51 5.11 1.41 -4.42
N LYS A 52 4.70 1.51 -5.68
CA LYS A 52 4.23 0.35 -6.43
C LYS A 52 5.32 -0.69 -6.64
N LEU A 53 6.54 -0.30 -7.01
CA LEU A 53 7.67 -1.21 -7.19
C LEU A 53 7.94 -2.04 -5.92
N LEU A 54 7.82 -1.42 -4.75
CA LEU A 54 8.01 -2.07 -3.46
C LEU A 54 6.86 -3.03 -3.09
N GLY A 55 5.62 -2.69 -3.44
CA GLY A 55 4.44 -3.43 -2.98
C GLY A 55 3.83 -4.43 -3.97
N ALA A 56 3.99 -4.23 -5.28
CA ALA A 56 3.23 -4.97 -6.30
C ALA A 56 3.57 -6.47 -6.38
N ASN A 57 4.74 -6.89 -5.90
CA ASN A 57 5.13 -8.30 -5.93
C ASN A 57 4.31 -9.16 -4.95
N ILE A 58 3.82 -8.59 -3.84
CA ILE A 58 3.10 -9.34 -2.81
C ILE A 58 1.89 -10.12 -3.35
N PRO A 59 0.90 -9.49 -4.01
CA PRO A 59 -0.24 -10.23 -4.54
C PRO A 59 0.15 -11.23 -5.64
N ILE A 60 1.20 -10.94 -6.42
CA ILE A 60 1.74 -11.83 -7.46
C ILE A 60 2.36 -13.09 -6.82
N ASP A 61 3.16 -12.91 -5.78
CA ASP A 61 3.81 -13.99 -5.03
C ASP A 61 2.77 -14.88 -4.34
N TYR A 62 1.72 -14.28 -3.77
CA TYR A 62 0.58 -15.02 -3.22
C TYR A 62 -0.12 -15.88 -4.27
N GLY A 63 -0.40 -15.30 -5.45
CA GLY A 63 -0.99 -16.03 -6.58
C GLY A 63 -0.11 -17.20 -7.03
N ALA A 64 1.18 -16.94 -7.26
CA ALA A 64 2.14 -17.96 -7.64
C ALA A 64 2.28 -19.05 -6.57
N TYR A 65 2.30 -18.68 -5.28
CA TYR A 65 2.39 -19.62 -4.17
C TYR A 65 1.18 -20.56 -4.10
N ILE A 66 -0.04 -20.04 -4.27
CA ILE A 66 -1.25 -20.87 -4.28
C ILE A 66 -1.24 -21.88 -5.42
N ILE A 67 -0.81 -21.44 -6.62
CA ILE A 67 -0.72 -22.32 -7.79
C ILE A 67 0.24 -23.48 -7.52
N LYS A 68 1.42 -23.17 -6.95
CA LYS A 68 2.50 -24.13 -6.68
C LYS A 68 2.19 -25.09 -5.54
N ASN A 69 1.54 -24.62 -4.48
CA ASN A 69 1.48 -25.35 -3.21
C ASN A 69 0.06 -25.78 -2.79
N ASN A 70 -0.99 -25.23 -3.40
CA ASN A 70 -2.39 -25.46 -3.02
C ASN A 70 -2.62 -25.44 -1.49
N PRO A 71 -2.21 -24.38 -0.78
CA PRO A 71 -2.25 -24.33 0.66
C PRO A 71 -3.70 -24.34 1.17
N LYS A 72 -3.92 -24.88 2.37
CA LYS A 72 -5.23 -24.83 3.04
C LYS A 72 -5.62 -23.41 3.46
N SER A 73 -4.63 -22.57 3.77
CA SER A 73 -4.83 -21.18 4.21
C SER A 73 -3.59 -20.34 3.91
N LEU A 74 -3.79 -19.03 3.84
CA LEU A 74 -2.73 -18.03 3.75
C LEU A 74 -2.96 -16.92 4.77
N PRO A 75 -1.88 -16.27 5.26
CA PRO A 75 -2.00 -15.01 5.98
C PRO A 75 -2.78 -14.00 5.14
N ARG A 76 -3.50 -13.08 5.78
CA ARG A 76 -4.21 -12.03 5.05
C ARG A 76 -3.23 -10.99 4.52
N ILE A 77 -3.62 -10.32 3.44
CA ILE A 77 -2.95 -9.08 3.02
C ILE A 77 -3.78 -7.93 3.58
N ASP A 78 -3.45 -7.53 4.80
CA ASP A 78 -4.09 -6.43 5.52
C ASP A 78 -3.06 -5.65 6.33
N THR A 79 -3.55 -4.65 7.05
CA THR A 79 -2.72 -3.71 7.81
C THR A 79 -2.07 -4.35 9.01
N GLU A 80 -2.69 -5.36 9.63
CA GLU A 80 -2.14 -6.05 10.79
C GLU A 80 -0.91 -6.87 10.40
N GLU A 81 -0.97 -7.59 9.29
CA GLU A 81 0.11 -8.44 8.80
C GLU A 81 1.27 -7.62 8.18
N PHE A 82 0.96 -6.51 7.50
CA PHE A 82 1.97 -5.74 6.76
C PHE A 82 2.47 -4.49 7.48
N LEU A 83 1.69 -3.93 8.40
CA LEU A 83 2.03 -2.74 9.18
C LEU A 83 1.95 -3.04 10.68
N PHE A 84 0.88 -2.59 11.31
CA PHE A 84 0.56 -2.81 12.71
C PHE A 84 -0.96 -2.82 12.88
N SER A 85 -1.41 -3.37 14.01
CA SER A 85 -2.84 -3.49 14.28
C SER A 85 -3.48 -2.10 14.40
N ILE A 86 -4.58 -1.89 13.66
CA ILE A 86 -5.33 -0.62 13.71
C ILE A 86 -6.03 -0.39 15.06
N VAL A 87 -6.11 -1.42 15.92
CA VAL A 87 -6.62 -1.28 17.29
C VAL A 87 -5.51 -1.05 18.32
N SER A 88 -4.25 -0.95 17.91
CA SER A 88 -3.16 -0.57 18.80
C SER A 88 -3.31 0.88 19.26
N GLU A 89 -3.05 1.12 20.54
CA GLU A 89 -2.94 2.47 21.12
C GLU A 89 -1.72 3.18 20.53
N VAL A 90 -1.93 4.35 19.96
CA VAL A 90 -0.88 5.12 19.29
C VAL A 90 -0.42 6.34 20.10
N ASN A 91 -1.16 6.75 21.13
CA ASN A 91 -0.76 7.84 22.03
C ASN A 91 -1.03 7.52 23.51
N LYS A 92 -0.49 8.33 24.43
CA LYS A 92 -0.66 8.14 25.88
C LYS A 92 -2.10 8.28 26.39
N LYS A 93 -3.00 8.83 25.56
CA LYS A 93 -4.43 8.95 25.90
C LYS A 93 -5.19 7.65 25.61
N GLY A 94 -4.53 6.63 25.05
CA GLY A 94 -5.16 5.38 24.66
C GLY A 94 -5.97 5.46 23.37
N GLU A 95 -5.75 6.49 22.54
CA GLU A 95 -6.40 6.55 21.23
C GLU A 95 -5.82 5.46 20.32
N ILE A 96 -6.70 4.71 19.66
CA ILE A 96 -6.31 3.65 18.72
C ILE A 96 -6.18 4.20 17.30
N ALA A 97 -5.30 3.61 16.49
CA ALA A 97 -5.03 4.06 15.12
C ALA A 97 -6.28 4.14 14.24
N TYR A 98 -7.24 3.21 14.41
CA TYR A 98 -8.50 3.19 13.68
C TYR A 98 -9.31 4.49 13.84
N ASN A 99 -9.30 5.08 15.04
CA ASN A 99 -10.04 6.30 15.34
C ASN A 99 -9.39 7.55 14.71
N LEU A 100 -8.15 7.43 14.23
CA LEU A 100 -7.40 8.49 13.56
C LEU A 100 -7.44 8.37 12.03
N LEU A 101 -8.20 7.40 11.50
CA LEU A 101 -8.45 7.29 10.06
C LEU A 101 -9.49 8.35 9.66
N ASN A 102 -9.03 9.43 9.02
CA ASN A 102 -9.93 10.48 8.54
C ASN A 102 -10.60 10.03 7.24
N GLU A 103 -11.91 9.77 7.30
CA GLU A 103 -12.66 9.37 6.11
C GLU A 103 -12.85 10.56 5.16
N ILE A 104 -12.44 10.36 3.90
CA ILE A 104 -12.64 11.31 2.82
C ILE A 104 -13.84 10.86 2.00
N LYS A 105 -14.72 11.80 1.65
CA LYS A 105 -15.89 11.52 0.82
C LYS A 105 -15.44 10.97 -0.54
N THR A 106 -15.90 9.77 -0.85
CA THR A 106 -15.62 9.12 -2.13
C THR A 106 -16.34 9.85 -3.27
N THR A 107 -15.65 10.05 -4.40
CA THR A 107 -16.19 10.60 -5.65
C THR A 107 -15.89 9.67 -6.82
N ALA A 108 -16.69 9.75 -7.89
CA ALA A 108 -16.52 8.92 -9.08
C ALA A 108 -15.23 9.23 -9.87
N ASP A 109 -14.60 10.38 -9.61
CA ASP A 109 -13.36 10.80 -10.28
C ASP A 109 -12.13 10.07 -9.72
N ILE A 110 -12.21 9.57 -8.49
CA ILE A 110 -11.14 8.80 -7.85
C ILE A 110 -11.28 7.34 -8.26
N ASN A 111 -10.50 6.93 -9.25
CA ASN A 111 -10.50 5.55 -9.74
C ASN A 111 -9.13 4.90 -9.52
N ALA A 112 -9.10 3.71 -8.92
CA ALA A 112 -7.94 2.83 -8.98
C ALA A 112 -7.82 2.25 -10.39
N ASN A 113 -6.63 2.26 -10.97
CA ASN A 113 -6.29 1.62 -12.23
C ASN A 113 -5.48 0.37 -11.92
N LEU A 114 -6.01 -0.80 -12.30
CA LEU A 114 -5.40 -2.10 -12.01
C LEU A 114 -4.01 -2.27 -12.62
N ASN A 115 -3.72 -1.54 -13.69
CA ASN A 115 -2.40 -1.56 -14.32
C ASN A 115 -1.39 -0.68 -13.59
N SER A 116 -1.77 0.50 -13.12
CA SER A 116 -0.81 1.53 -12.68
C SER A 116 -0.72 1.74 -11.17
N ASP A 117 -1.75 1.42 -10.40
CA ASP A 117 -1.82 1.70 -8.97
C ASP A 117 -1.36 0.51 -8.10
N LEU A 118 -0.98 0.78 -6.84
CA LEU A 118 -0.65 -0.28 -5.89
C LEU A 118 -1.93 -0.84 -5.25
N ILE A 119 -2.32 -2.03 -5.69
CA ILE A 119 -3.54 -2.71 -5.24
C ILE A 119 -3.14 -4.09 -4.71
N LEU A 120 -3.72 -4.46 -3.56
CA LEU A 120 -3.26 -5.60 -2.76
C LEU A 120 -4.34 -6.69 -2.64
N PRO A 121 -4.70 -7.40 -3.72
CA PRO A 121 -5.64 -8.50 -3.62
C PRO A 121 -5.03 -9.68 -2.85
N TRP A 122 -5.75 -10.12 -1.83
CA TRP A 122 -5.49 -11.36 -1.11
C TRP A 122 -6.19 -12.52 -1.80
N VAL A 123 -5.49 -13.16 -2.74
CA VAL A 123 -5.95 -14.42 -3.30
C VAL A 123 -5.71 -15.53 -2.28
N TRP A 124 -6.79 -16.19 -1.84
CA TRP A 124 -6.75 -17.15 -0.72
C TRP A 124 -7.29 -18.55 -1.08
N ASN A 125 -7.73 -18.72 -2.33
CA ASN A 125 -8.35 -19.96 -2.80
C ASN A 125 -7.94 -20.25 -4.25
N ARG A 126 -7.39 -21.45 -4.46
CA ARG A 126 -6.84 -21.88 -5.75
C ARG A 126 -7.91 -22.01 -6.82
N ASP A 127 -9.05 -22.62 -6.51
CA ASP A 127 -10.10 -22.88 -7.50
C ASP A 127 -10.79 -21.60 -7.94
N ARG A 128 -10.96 -20.64 -7.04
CA ARG A 128 -11.42 -19.29 -7.37
C ARG A 128 -10.42 -18.57 -8.28
N LEU A 129 -9.12 -18.67 -7.99
CA LEU A 129 -8.09 -18.10 -8.86
C LEU A 129 -8.11 -18.74 -10.25
N LEU A 130 -8.19 -20.08 -10.32
CA LEU A 130 -8.29 -20.84 -11.56
C LEU A 130 -9.53 -20.42 -12.38
N GLN A 131 -10.68 -20.27 -11.72
CA GLN A 131 -11.90 -19.82 -12.38
C GLN A 131 -11.79 -18.38 -12.89
N SER A 132 -11.22 -17.46 -12.11
CA SER A 132 -11.01 -16.08 -12.56
C SER A 132 -10.07 -16.01 -13.76
N LEU A 133 -8.91 -16.68 -13.68
CA LEU A 133 -7.91 -16.70 -14.76
C LEU A 133 -8.40 -17.37 -16.04
N SER A 134 -9.29 -18.37 -15.95
CA SER A 134 -9.83 -19.08 -17.12
C SER A 134 -11.01 -18.36 -17.79
N ARG A 135 -11.79 -17.59 -17.03
CA ARG A 135 -13.05 -17.01 -17.51
C ARG A 135 -12.99 -15.53 -17.86
N ILE A 136 -12.08 -14.76 -17.26
CA ILE A 136 -11.97 -13.30 -17.47
C ILE A 136 -10.86 -13.00 -18.47
N GLY A 137 -11.11 -12.09 -19.40
CA GLY A 137 -10.19 -11.62 -20.44
C GLY A 137 -10.80 -11.75 -21.84
N GLU A 138 -10.21 -11.06 -22.80
CA GLU A 138 -10.63 -11.06 -24.20
C GLU A 138 -10.87 -12.48 -24.74
N ASN A 139 -12.01 -12.68 -25.42
CA ASN A 139 -12.43 -13.97 -26.00
C ASN A 139 -12.66 -15.11 -24.97
N ARG A 140 -12.96 -14.79 -23.71
CA ARG A 140 -13.32 -15.76 -22.66
C ARG A 140 -14.77 -15.58 -22.20
N LEU A 141 -15.25 -16.46 -21.33
CA LEU A 141 -16.66 -16.52 -20.90
C LEU A 141 -17.22 -15.19 -20.38
N PHE A 142 -16.40 -14.41 -19.65
CA PHE A 142 -16.81 -13.11 -19.08
C PHE A 142 -16.24 -11.91 -19.83
N ASP A 143 -15.55 -12.14 -20.96
CA ASP A 143 -14.91 -11.10 -21.78
C ASP A 143 -13.95 -10.22 -20.94
N PHE A 144 -13.66 -8.99 -21.40
CA PHE A 144 -12.86 -8.00 -20.68
C PHE A 144 -13.27 -7.81 -19.21
N TRP A 145 -12.28 -7.56 -18.36
CA TRP A 145 -12.46 -7.29 -16.95
C TRP A 145 -13.39 -6.09 -16.70
N LYS A 146 -14.37 -6.25 -15.82
CA LYS A 146 -15.35 -5.21 -15.46
C LYS A 146 -15.57 -5.16 -13.95
N GLU A 147 -15.72 -3.96 -13.41
CA GLU A 147 -16.11 -3.76 -12.01
C GLU A 147 -17.56 -4.22 -11.79
N ASP A 148 -17.74 -5.14 -10.86
CA ASP A 148 -19.03 -5.48 -10.22
C ASP A 148 -19.11 -5.08 -8.72
N LYS A 149 -20.28 -5.33 -8.11
CA LYS A 149 -20.59 -5.05 -6.70
C LYS A 149 -19.73 -5.78 -5.66
N ASN A 150 -19.01 -6.83 -6.04
CA ASN A 150 -18.12 -7.58 -5.15
C ASN A 150 -16.75 -6.90 -5.02
N HIS A 151 -16.36 -6.04 -5.97
CA HIS A 151 -15.12 -5.29 -5.88
C HIS A 151 -15.23 -4.16 -4.87
N ARG A 152 -14.38 -4.22 -3.85
CA ARG A 152 -14.35 -3.23 -2.76
C ARG A 152 -12.90 -2.91 -2.45
N LEU A 153 -12.53 -1.66 -2.64
CA LEU A 153 -11.22 -1.13 -2.28
C LEU A 153 -11.34 -0.11 -1.16
N HIS A 154 -10.37 -0.14 -0.24
CA HIS A 154 -10.12 0.92 0.73
C HIS A 154 -8.79 1.60 0.38
N LEU A 155 -8.86 2.84 -0.12
CA LEU A 155 -7.69 3.66 -0.42
C LEU A 155 -7.14 4.29 0.86
N TRP A 156 -5.85 4.11 1.13
CA TRP A 156 -5.10 4.80 2.18
C TRP A 156 -4.21 5.88 1.58
N LEU A 157 -4.41 7.13 2.04
CA LEU A 157 -3.60 8.30 1.71
C LEU A 157 -2.61 8.58 2.84
N PRO A 158 -1.41 9.11 2.55
CA PRO A 158 -1.00 9.72 1.27
C PRO A 158 -0.46 8.74 0.23
N MET A 159 -0.07 7.52 0.62
CA MET A 159 0.76 6.63 -0.21
C MET A 159 0.05 6.06 -1.44
N GLY A 160 -1.27 6.09 -1.49
CA GLY A 160 -2.03 5.52 -2.62
C GLY A 160 -2.09 4.00 -2.58
N ILE A 161 -2.21 3.41 -1.39
CA ILE A 161 -2.36 1.95 -1.22
C ILE A 161 -3.85 1.61 -1.28
N PHE A 162 -4.23 0.67 -2.14
CA PHE A 162 -5.58 0.13 -2.19
C PHE A 162 -5.63 -1.26 -1.53
N TRP A 163 -6.21 -1.33 -0.34
CA TRP A 163 -6.52 -2.59 0.34
C TRP A 163 -7.77 -3.20 -0.27
N VAL A 164 -7.74 -4.50 -0.55
CA VAL A 164 -8.84 -5.20 -1.20
C VAL A 164 -9.71 -5.92 -0.17
N GLU A 165 -10.95 -5.47 -0.03
CA GLU A 165 -11.93 -6.04 0.89
C GLU A 165 -12.90 -7.02 0.19
N GLY A 166 -12.90 -7.04 -1.14
CA GLY A 166 -13.77 -7.89 -1.95
C GLY A 166 -13.29 -7.98 -3.39
N GLY A 167 -13.61 -9.09 -4.06
CA GLY A 167 -13.20 -9.32 -5.45
C GLY A 167 -11.72 -9.69 -5.65
N ASN A 168 -11.04 -10.17 -4.60
CA ASN A 168 -9.60 -10.45 -4.64
C ASN A 168 -9.12 -11.22 -5.89
N HIS A 169 -9.76 -12.33 -6.24
CA HIS A 169 -9.34 -13.20 -7.36
C HIS A 169 -9.54 -12.57 -8.74
N SER A 170 -10.67 -11.90 -8.96
CA SER A 170 -10.92 -11.17 -10.21
C SER A 170 -10.01 -9.95 -10.31
N ILE A 171 -9.78 -9.21 -9.22
CA ILE A 171 -8.85 -8.07 -9.20
C ILE A 171 -7.43 -8.49 -9.58
N LEU A 172 -6.91 -9.58 -9.00
CA LEU A 172 -5.59 -10.08 -9.40
C LEU A 172 -5.54 -10.42 -10.90
N THR A 173 -6.63 -10.97 -11.46
CA THR A 173 -6.71 -11.28 -12.89
C THR A 173 -6.63 -10.00 -13.74
N GLY A 174 -7.35 -8.94 -13.37
CA GLY A 174 -7.28 -7.64 -14.04
C GLY A 174 -5.90 -6.99 -13.93
N ILE A 175 -5.24 -7.09 -12.77
CA ILE A 175 -3.84 -6.62 -12.59
C ILE A 175 -2.89 -7.35 -13.56
N ILE A 176 -2.97 -8.68 -13.65
CA ILE A 176 -2.11 -9.48 -14.55
C ILE A 176 -2.36 -9.12 -16.02
N GLN A 177 -3.61 -8.84 -16.38
CA GLN A 177 -4.00 -8.45 -17.74
C GLN A 177 -3.70 -6.97 -18.05
N GLY A 178 -3.36 -6.16 -17.04
CA GLY A 178 -3.12 -4.73 -17.21
C GLY A 178 -4.38 -3.94 -17.57
N GLU A 179 -5.56 -4.43 -17.19
CA GLU A 179 -6.85 -3.83 -17.53
C GLU A 179 -7.78 -3.69 -16.31
N GLY A 180 -8.69 -2.73 -16.39
CA GLY A 180 -9.69 -2.50 -15.37
C GLY A 180 -9.46 -1.24 -14.53
N LYS A 181 -10.57 -0.64 -14.11
CA LYS A 181 -10.63 0.49 -13.17
C LYS A 181 -11.68 0.21 -12.11
N ILE A 182 -11.46 0.68 -10.89
CA ILE A 182 -12.35 0.45 -9.75
C ILE A 182 -12.50 1.73 -8.94
N ILE A 183 -13.73 2.11 -8.64
CA ILE A 183 -13.99 3.21 -7.69
C ILE A 183 -13.83 2.64 -6.26
N PRO A 184 -12.92 3.16 -5.42
CA PRO A 184 -12.79 2.71 -4.04
C PRO A 184 -14.08 2.99 -3.28
N LYS A 185 -14.46 2.10 -2.35
CA LYS A 185 -15.66 2.29 -1.51
C LYS A 185 -15.36 3.12 -0.27
N LYS A 186 -14.09 3.16 0.14
CA LYS A 186 -13.62 3.93 1.27
C LYS A 186 -12.30 4.60 0.93
N ILE A 187 -12.13 5.83 1.39
CA ILE A 187 -10.87 6.57 1.31
C ILE A 187 -10.56 7.07 2.71
N SER A 188 -9.38 6.74 3.22
CA SER A 188 -8.91 7.23 4.51
C SER A 188 -7.58 7.96 4.36
N ASP A 189 -7.55 9.19 4.88
CA ASP A 189 -6.31 9.91 5.14
C ASP A 189 -5.77 9.47 6.50
N ILE A 190 -4.56 8.90 6.49
CA ILE A 190 -3.90 8.41 7.69
C ILE A 190 -2.91 9.43 8.28
N SER A 191 -2.95 10.69 7.83
CA SER A 191 -2.03 11.75 8.28
C SER A 191 -1.93 11.89 9.80
N ASP A 192 -3.04 11.68 10.51
CA ASP A 192 -3.08 11.86 11.96
C ASP A 192 -2.38 10.72 12.70
N ILE A 193 -2.29 9.53 12.12
CA ILE A 193 -1.50 8.43 12.68
C ILE A 193 -0.02 8.81 12.70
N TYR A 194 0.48 9.50 11.67
CA TYR A 194 1.89 9.89 11.57
C TYR A 194 2.35 10.91 12.62
N LYS A 195 1.41 11.63 13.26
CA LYS A 195 1.71 12.50 14.41
C LYS A 195 2.16 11.70 15.63
N TYR A 196 1.75 10.44 15.70
CA TYR A 196 1.92 9.58 16.86
C TYR A 196 2.80 8.36 16.59
N VAL A 197 2.94 7.92 15.34
CA VAL A 197 3.66 6.69 14.99
C VAL A 197 4.74 6.96 13.94
N LYS A 198 5.95 6.45 14.20
CA LYS A 198 7.05 6.37 13.23
C LYS A 198 7.53 4.93 13.08
N CYS A 199 8.24 4.64 11.99
CA CYS A 199 8.89 3.35 11.79
C CYS A 199 10.40 3.49 11.63
N ASP A 200 11.18 2.67 12.35
CA ASP A 200 12.66 2.69 12.28
C ASP A 200 13.25 1.53 11.44
N GLY A 201 12.38 0.81 10.72
CA GLY A 201 12.72 -0.39 9.96
C GLY A 201 12.84 -1.67 10.79
N LYS A 202 12.73 -1.57 12.12
CA LYS A 202 12.68 -2.73 13.03
C LYS A 202 11.36 -2.77 13.80
N TYR A 203 10.85 -1.62 14.20
CA TYR A 203 9.62 -1.46 14.97
C TYR A 203 8.79 -0.30 14.44
N PHE A 204 7.47 -0.42 14.62
CA PHE A 204 6.57 0.73 14.69
C PHE A 204 6.60 1.25 16.13
N ILE A 205 6.79 2.55 16.28
CA ILE A 205 7.16 3.19 17.54
C ILE A 205 6.24 4.38 17.78
N ARG A 206 5.66 4.45 18.99
CA ARG A 206 4.94 5.63 19.47
C ARG A 206 5.92 6.78 19.69
N ILE A 207 5.67 7.93 19.08
CA ILE A 207 6.59 9.07 19.07
C ILE A 207 6.70 9.70 20.47
N GLU A 208 5.60 9.79 21.21
CA GLU A 208 5.51 10.52 22.49
C GLU A 208 6.45 10.00 23.59
N ASP A 209 6.76 8.70 23.59
CA ASP A 209 7.59 8.05 24.62
C ASP A 209 8.54 6.98 24.07
N ASN A 210 8.57 6.78 22.76
CA ASN A 210 9.34 5.73 22.09
C ASN A 210 8.93 4.30 22.49
N GLU A 211 7.70 4.08 22.97
CA GLU A 211 7.21 2.71 23.16
C GLU A 211 7.05 1.96 21.83
N ILE A 212 7.39 0.67 21.86
CA ILE A 212 7.23 -0.22 20.71
C ILE A 212 5.75 -0.62 20.61
N ILE A 213 5.13 -0.27 19.49
CA ILE A 213 3.77 -0.69 19.16
C ILE A 213 3.79 -2.10 18.58
N SER A 214 4.67 -2.33 17.61
CA SER A 214 4.81 -3.64 16.97
C SER A 214 6.18 -3.82 16.32
N LYS A 215 6.53 -5.07 16.03
CA LYS A 215 7.71 -5.42 15.25
C LYS A 215 7.39 -5.42 13.76
N VAL A 216 8.30 -4.88 12.96
CA VAL A 216 8.23 -4.92 11.49
C VAL A 216 8.25 -6.37 10.99
N GLN A 217 7.21 -6.76 10.27
CA GLN A 217 7.11 -8.06 9.59
C GLN A 217 7.61 -7.97 8.15
N ASN A 218 7.14 -6.94 7.42
CA ASN A 218 7.46 -6.67 6.03
C ASN A 218 8.26 -5.36 5.90
N VAL A 219 9.45 -5.43 5.30
CA VAL A 219 10.38 -4.28 5.24
C VAL A 219 9.89 -3.25 4.23
N GLU A 220 9.35 -3.70 3.11
CA GLU A 220 8.82 -2.87 2.04
C GLU A 220 7.65 -2.02 2.54
N PHE A 221 6.71 -2.60 3.28
CA PHE A 221 5.56 -1.88 3.84
C PHE A 221 5.92 -0.99 5.02
N ALA A 222 6.87 -1.40 5.86
CA ALA A 222 7.45 -0.51 6.84
C ALA A 222 8.06 0.73 6.18
N ALA A 223 8.78 0.55 5.07
CA ALA A 223 9.36 1.66 4.31
C ALA A 223 8.27 2.50 3.62
N ILE A 224 7.26 1.89 2.99
CA ILE A 224 6.14 2.62 2.38
C ILE A 224 5.41 3.48 3.42
N PHE A 225 5.20 2.98 4.64
CA PHE A 225 4.62 3.76 5.74
C PHE A 225 5.49 4.98 6.08
N GLU A 226 6.79 4.79 6.29
CA GLU A 226 7.68 5.91 6.62
C GLU A 226 7.85 6.90 5.44
N ILE A 227 7.81 6.41 4.19
CA ILE A 227 7.72 7.25 2.98
C ILE A 227 6.45 8.10 3.03
N GLY A 228 5.31 7.52 3.44
CA GLY A 228 4.07 8.27 3.63
C GLY A 228 4.20 9.44 4.60
N ARG A 229 4.96 9.26 5.70
CA ARG A 229 5.27 10.36 6.63
C ARG A 229 6.09 11.47 5.96
N ILE A 230 7.12 11.11 5.20
CA ILE A 230 7.97 12.07 4.44
C ILE A 230 7.14 12.79 3.37
N MET A 231 6.20 12.11 2.71
CA MET A 231 5.33 12.70 1.70
C MET A 231 4.47 13.83 2.27
N ILE A 232 3.99 13.71 3.52
CA ILE A 232 3.22 14.78 4.19
C ILE A 232 4.09 16.02 4.39
N GLU A 233 5.32 15.85 4.87
CA GLU A 233 6.30 16.95 5.04
C GLU A 233 6.57 17.70 3.72
N LYS A 234 6.37 17.02 2.58
CA LYS A 234 6.59 17.54 1.23
C LYS A 234 5.31 17.91 0.47
N ASN A 235 4.16 17.88 1.14
CA ASN A 235 2.85 18.11 0.54
C ASN A 235 2.54 17.22 -0.68
N ILE A 236 2.97 15.96 -0.62
CA ILE A 236 2.72 14.98 -1.68
C ILE A 236 1.56 14.09 -1.24
N CYS A 237 0.52 14.01 -2.07
CA CYS A 237 -0.61 13.12 -1.86
C CYS A 237 -0.96 12.38 -3.15
N TYR A 238 -1.39 11.12 -3.02
CA TYR A 238 -1.84 10.36 -4.18
C TYR A 238 -2.96 11.11 -4.91
N LYS A 239 -2.73 11.37 -6.21
CA LYS A 239 -3.62 12.18 -7.08
C LYS A 239 -3.97 13.56 -6.53
N ASN A 240 -3.15 14.12 -5.63
CA ASN A 240 -3.40 15.39 -4.96
C ASN A 240 -4.78 15.48 -4.28
N ILE A 241 -5.28 14.34 -3.75
CA ILE A 241 -6.62 14.27 -3.14
C ILE A 241 -6.71 15.11 -1.86
N VAL A 242 -5.60 15.24 -1.13
CA VAL A 242 -5.51 16.05 0.09
C VAL A 242 -4.32 17.00 -0.03
N ASP A 243 -4.54 18.26 0.35
CA ASP A 243 -3.48 19.26 0.55
C ASP A 243 -3.04 19.24 2.03
N TYR A 244 -1.78 18.93 2.25
CA TYR A 244 -1.13 18.85 3.56
C TYR A 244 -0.37 20.12 3.95
N SER A 245 -0.40 21.19 3.15
CA SER A 245 0.28 22.45 3.43
C SER A 245 -0.01 23.03 4.82
N ASN A 246 -1.18 22.72 5.41
CA ASN A 246 -1.60 23.15 6.74
C ASN A 246 -1.45 22.09 7.85
N LYS A 247 -0.87 20.92 7.55
CA LYS A 247 -0.77 19.78 8.51
C LYS A 247 0.63 19.54 9.08
N VAL A 248 1.65 20.25 8.58
CA VAL A 248 3.06 20.12 8.98
C VAL A 248 3.43 21.18 10.00
#